data_AF-A0AB33CXG5-F1
#
_entry.id   AF-A0AB33CXG5-F1
#
_cell.length_a   1.000
_cell.length_b   1.000
_cell.length_c   1.000
_cell.angle_alpha   90.00
_cell.angle_beta   90.00
_cell.angle_gamma   90.00
#
_symmetry.space_group_name_H-M   'P 1'
#
loop_
_entity.id
_entity.type
_entity.pdbx_description
1 polymer ?
#
loop_
_entity_poly.entity_id
_entity_poly.type
_entity_poly.pdbx_seq_one_letter_code
_entity_poly.pdbx_strand_id
1 'polypeptide(L)' 'MTLGFPCWDQAPAHWDWLAQDEDGQWFWYGVQPSPGIGGGVWRSPSRLQQFAARGEPNPSWMHSLYQRPDLPDRSN' A
#
# COMPACT_ATOMS: atom_id res chain seq x y z
N MET A 1 20.03 2.42 4.17
CA MET A 1 19.57 2.00 2.84
C MET A 1 18.36 1.09 3.08
N THR A 2 17.16 1.66 3.20
CA THR A 2 15.95 0.91 3.56
C THR A 2 15.40 0.25 2.29
N LEU A 3 15.85 -0.97 2.01
CA LEU A 3 15.50 -1.74 0.82
C LEU A 3 14.10 -2.32 0.96
N GLY A 4 13.06 -1.55 0.66
CA GLY A 4 11.71 -2.14 0.62
C GLY A 4 10.57 -1.14 0.46
N PHE A 5 10.71 0.09 0.96
CA PHE A 5 9.64 1.08 0.81
C PHE A 5 9.64 1.64 -0.62
N PRO A 6 8.56 1.46 -1.40
CA PRO A 6 8.51 1.96 -2.76
C PRO A 6 8.38 3.49 -2.77
N CYS A 7 9.04 4.13 -3.72
CA CYS A 7 8.95 5.58 -3.87
C CYS A 7 7.61 5.96 -4.50
N TRP A 8 6.93 6.96 -3.95
CA TRP A 8 5.65 7.48 -4.48
C TRP A 8 5.75 8.02 -5.91
N ASP A 9 6.95 8.35 -6.38
CA ASP A 9 7.22 8.74 -7.76
C ASP A 9 6.94 7.59 -8.76
N GLN A 10 7.00 6.34 -8.29
CA GLN A 10 6.67 5.15 -9.08
C GLN A 10 5.17 4.81 -9.05
N ALA A 11 4.40 5.46 -8.17
CA ALA A 11 2.97 5.21 -8.06
C ALA A 11 2.22 5.88 -9.23
N PRO A 12 1.24 5.20 -9.84
CA PRO A 12 0.46 5.81 -10.91
C PRO A 12 -0.33 7.04 -10.42
N ALA A 13 -0.75 7.91 -11.35
CA ALA A 13 -1.60 9.05 -11.02
C ALA A 13 -2.93 8.56 -10.41
N HIS A 14 -3.38 9.21 -9.33
CA HIS A 14 -4.57 8.85 -8.54
C HIS A 14 -4.43 7.60 -7.65
N TRP A 15 -3.19 7.18 -7.34
CA TRP A 15 -2.92 6.11 -6.40
C TRP A 15 -2.39 6.72 -5.11
N ASP A 16 -3.29 6.80 -4.14
CA ASP A 16 -3.10 7.54 -2.90
C ASP A 16 -2.82 6.65 -1.71
N TRP A 17 -2.80 5.33 -1.91
CA TRP A 17 -2.65 4.36 -0.84
C TRP A 17 -1.56 3.37 -1.19
N LEU A 18 -0.82 2.94 -0.18
CA LEU A 18 0.25 1.98 -0.28
C LEU A 18 0.16 1.07 0.93
N ALA A 19 0.14 -0.23 0.71
CA ALA A 19 0.16 -1.18 1.82
C ALA A 19 1.11 -2.34 1.55
N GLN A 20 1.67 -2.85 2.64
CA GLN A 20 2.50 -4.04 2.63
C GLN A 20 1.67 -5.23 3.13
N ASP A 21 1.77 -6.36 2.43
CA ASP A 21 1.26 -7.66 2.86
C ASP A 21 2.28 -8.34 3.79
N GLU A 22 1.87 -9.41 4.46
CA GLU A 22 2.69 -10.15 5.44
C GLU A 22 3.97 -10.73 4.84
N ASP A 23 3.93 -11.18 3.58
CA ASP A 23 5.11 -11.67 2.84
C ASP A 23 6.14 -10.56 2.56
N GLY A 24 5.78 -9.30 2.80
CA GLY A 24 6.63 -8.14 2.53
C GLY A 24 6.40 -7.53 1.15
N GLN A 25 5.43 -8.04 0.39
CA GLN A 25 5.05 -7.47 -0.91
C GLN A 25 4.28 -6.15 -0.71
N TRP A 26 4.70 -5.12 -1.44
CA TRP A 26 4.06 -3.82 -1.45
C TRP A 26 3.14 -3.71 -2.65
N PHE A 27 1.95 -3.14 -2.39
CA PHE A 27 0.96 -2.87 -3.41
C PHE A 27 0.51 -1.42 -3.31
N TRP A 28 0.48 -0.76 -4.47
CA TRP A 28 -0.22 0.49 -4.60
C TRP A 28 -1.73 0.22 -4.58
N TYR A 29 -2.49 1.19 -4.07
CA TYR A 29 -3.94 1.18 -4.13
C TYR A 29 -4.51 2.55 -4.52
N GLY A 30 -5.50 2.54 -5.41
CA GLY A 30 -6.26 3.76 -5.79
C GLY A 30 -7.31 4.16 -4.75
N VAL A 31 -7.67 3.25 -3.85
CA VAL A 31 -8.62 3.44 -2.75
C VAL A 31 -8.08 2.81 -1.50
N GLN A 32 -8.59 3.22 -0.33
CA GLN A 32 -8.20 2.65 0.95
C GLN A 32 -8.49 1.13 0.96
N PRO A 33 -7.46 0.27 0.98
CA PRO A 33 -7.68 -1.16 1.09
C PRO A 33 -8.17 -1.53 2.48
N SER A 34 -8.85 -2.67 2.60
CA SER A 34 -9.31 -3.22 3.88
C SER A 34 -8.50 -4.47 4.26
N PRO A 35 -8.23 -4.72 5.54
CA PRO A 35 -7.52 -5.93 5.96
C PRO A 35 -8.32 -7.18 5.58
N GLY A 36 -7.67 -8.16 4.93
CA GLY A 36 -8.31 -9.38 4.49
C GLY A 36 -8.66 -10.33 5.63
N ILE A 37 -9.85 -10.93 5.57
CA ILE A 37 -10.37 -11.88 6.58
C ILE A 37 -9.51 -13.15 6.68
N GLY A 38 -8.81 -13.52 5.61
CA GLY A 38 -7.93 -14.70 5.55
C GLY A 38 -6.53 -14.50 6.16
N GLY A 39 -6.23 -13.30 6.66
CA GLY A 39 -4.90 -12.96 7.19
C GLY A 39 -3.88 -12.70 6.08
N GLY A 40 -2.90 -11.86 6.41
CA GLY A 40 -1.68 -11.67 5.64
C GLY A 40 -1.76 -10.79 4.39
N VAL A 41 -2.94 -10.32 3.95
CA VAL A 41 -3.08 -9.51 2.73
C VAL A 41 -4.12 -8.40 2.85
N TRP A 42 -3.87 -7.29 2.14
CA TRP A 42 -4.82 -6.20 1.95
C TRP A 42 -5.79 -6.49 0.78
N ARG A 43 -7.08 -6.22 0.99
CA ARG A 43 -8.15 -6.44 -0.01
C ARG A 43 -8.56 -5.11 -0.62
N SER A 44 -8.55 -5.06 -1.96
CA SER A 44 -8.98 -3.92 -2.75
C SER A 44 -9.55 -4.38 -4.10
N PRO A 45 -10.28 -3.53 -4.84
CA PRO A 45 -10.72 -3.88 -6.20
C PRO A 45 -9.51 -4.12 -7.11
N SER A 46 -9.51 -5.22 -7.89
CA SER A 46 -8.37 -5.60 -8.74
C SER A 46 -7.96 -4.54 -9.77
N ARG A 47 -8.85 -3.60 -10.10
CA ARG A 47 -8.56 -2.46 -11.00
C ARG A 47 -7.74 -1.36 -10.35
N LEU A 48 -7.73 -1.30 -9.03
CA LEU A 48 -7.08 -0.28 -8.20
C LEU A 48 -6.05 -0.92 -7.28
N GLN A 49 -5.48 -2.05 -7.69
CA GLN A 49 -4.42 -2.76 -6.99
C GLN A 49 -3.32 -3.09 -8.00
N GLN A 50 -2.08 -2.74 -7.66
CA GLN A 50 -0.93 -2.96 -8.52
C GLN A 50 0.28 -3.22 -7.65
N PHE A 51 1.06 -4.22 -8.04
CA PHE A 51 2.32 -4.53 -7.39
C PHE A 51 3.27 -3.34 -7.50
N ALA A 52 3.82 -2.92 -6.37
CA ALA A 52 4.75 -1.80 -6.27
C ALA A 52 6.20 -2.32 -6.20
N ALA A 53 6.49 -3.09 -5.16
CA ALA A 53 7.82 -3.58 -4.85
C ALA A 53 7.74 -4.78 -3.91
N ARG A 54 8.87 -5.42 -3.65
CA ARG A 54 8.99 -6.43 -2.59
C ARG A 54 10.01 -5.95 -1.57
N GLY A 55 9.59 -5.90 -0.31
CA GLY A 55 10.43 -5.61 0.84
C GLY A 55 10.59 -6.84 1.74
N GLU A 56 11.02 -6.59 2.97
CA GLU A 56 11.12 -7.61 4.00
C GLU A 56 9.73 -8.02 4.52
N PRO A 57 9.54 -9.30 4.89
CA PRO A 57 8.29 -9.78 5.47
C PRO A 57 7.97 -9.03 6.76
N ASN A 58 6.73 -8.62 6.91
CA ASN A 58 6.30 -7.75 7.99
C ASN A 58 5.18 -8.42 8.80
N PRO A 59 5.46 -8.91 10.03
CA PRO A 59 4.43 -9.50 10.88
C PRO A 59 3.38 -8.47 11.33
N SER A 60 3.68 -7.16 11.23
CA SER A 60 2.79 -6.05 11.54
C SER A 60 2.20 -5.41 10.26
N TRP A 61 2.00 -6.20 9.19
CA TRP A 61 1.45 -5.75 7.91
C TRP A 61 0.14 -4.93 8.03
N MET A 62 -0.69 -5.23 9.05
CA MET A 62 -1.93 -4.48 9.34
C MET A 62 -1.70 -3.00 9.68
N HIS A 63 -0.50 -2.65 10.15
CA HIS A 63 -0.08 -1.27 10.44
C HIS A 63 0.71 -0.64 9.29
N SER A 64 0.91 -1.36 8.19
CA SER A 64 1.73 -0.94 7.07
C SER A 64 0.94 -0.23 5.98
N LEU A 65 -0.22 0.35 6.33
CA LEU A 65 -1.02 1.17 5.44
C LEU A 65 -0.54 2.61 5.49
N TYR A 66 -0.07 3.11 4.36
CA TYR A 66 0.40 4.46 4.16
C TYR A 66 -0.48 5.17 3.14
N GLN A 67 -0.74 6.45 3.40
CA GLN A 67 -1.40 7.34 2.46
C GLN A 67 -0.36 8.26 1.82
N ARG A 68 -0.55 8.59 0.54
CA ARG A 68 0.31 9.49 -0.20
C ARG A 68 0.31 10.87 0.49
N PRO A 69 1.48 11.40 0.90
CA PRO A 69 1.56 12.65 1.66
C PRO A 69 1.24 13.89 0.82
N ASP A 70 1.24 13.78 -0.51
CA ASP A 70 1.02 14.88 -1.45
C ASP A 70 -0.47 15.20 -1.68
N LEU A 71 -1.39 14.42 -1.09
CA LEU A 71 -2.79 14.81 -1.10
C LEU A 71 -2.96 16.02 -0.19
N PRO A 72 -3.33 17.21 -0.72
CA PRO A 72 -3.77 18.29 0.15
C PRO A 72 -4.93 17.73 0.97
N ASP A 73 -4.82 17.84 2.29
CA ASP A 73 -5.85 17.51 3.25
C ASP A 73 -7.21 18.00 2.71
N ARG A 74 -8.04 17.06 2.21
CA ARG A 74 -9.39 17.36 1.72
C ARG A 74 -10.37 17.52 2.88
N SER A 75 -9.90 18.02 4.03
CA SER A 75 -10.76 18.46 5.11
C SER A 75 -11.27 19.85 4.76
N ASN A 76 -12.43 19.91 4.13
CA ASN A 76 -13.26 21.10 4.03
C ASN A 76 -14.46 20.98 4.95
#